data_AF-A0A7J4RBH0-F1
#
_entry.id   AF-A0A7J4RBH0-F1
#
_cell.length_a   1.000
_cell.length_b   1.000
_cell.length_c   1.000
_cell.angle_alpha   90.00
_cell.angle_beta   90.00
_cell.angle_gamma   90.00
#
_symmetry.space_group_name_H-M   'P 1'
#
loop_
_entity.id
_entity.type
_entity.pdbx_description
1 polymer ?
#
loop_
_entity_poly.entity_id
_entity_poly.type
_entity_poly.pdbx_seq_one_letter_code
_entity_poly.pdbx_strand_id
1 'polypeptide(L)'
;TAGILQGSFNSNGGIDWERGWSFPFSTTIGDMLMDGATIYISTSRNGLYVLDTTTGTLQRQTGSIHDSLGGLDMHQANGVSTLYVGLLGTFSTAAGVQSYDVATQQFGSGQLLSGLPSDNIQGFAVSNDHVYVATQNGIGRWNMSANDWDNPLTTADG
;
A
#
# COMPACT_ATOMS: atom_id res chain seq x y z
N THR A 1 -17.79 -2.92 -6.64
CA THR A 1 -16.76 -3.54 -7.51
C THR A 1 -15.82 -2.44 -7.93
N ALA A 2 -14.52 -2.68 -7.89
CA ALA A 2 -13.52 -1.73 -8.34
C ALA A 2 -12.98 -2.12 -9.72
N GLY A 3 -12.42 -1.16 -10.43
CA GLY A 3 -11.77 -1.36 -11.72
C GLY A 3 -10.75 -0.25 -12.00
N ILE A 4 -9.82 -0.55 -12.90
CA ILE A 4 -8.84 0.41 -13.41
C ILE A 4 -9.08 0.56 -14.90
N LEU A 5 -9.03 1.78 -15.40
CA LEU A 5 -9.11 2.10 -16.82
C LEU A 5 -7.82 2.81 -17.24
N GLN A 6 -7.32 2.44 -18.42
CA GLN A 6 -6.19 3.11 -19.07
C GLN A 6 -6.68 3.69 -20.40
N GLY A 7 -6.23 4.90 -20.71
CA GLY A 7 -6.51 5.58 -21.96
C GLY A 7 -5.46 6.62 -22.28
N SER A 8 -5.51 7.13 -23.51
CA SER A 8 -4.66 8.23 -23.98
C SER A 8 -5.45 9.53 -24.08
N PHE A 9 -4.78 10.66 -23.88
CA PHE A 9 -5.40 11.96 -24.12
C PHE A 9 -5.56 12.20 -25.62
N ASN A 10 -6.77 12.54 -26.04
CA ASN A 10 -7.01 12.97 -27.42
C ASN A 10 -6.72 14.46 -27.62
N SER A 11 -6.73 14.92 -28.88
CA SER A 11 -6.40 16.31 -29.24
C SER A 11 -7.33 17.35 -28.62
N ASN A 12 -8.49 16.93 -28.12
CA ASN A 12 -9.49 17.80 -27.51
C ASN A 12 -9.41 17.78 -25.97
N GLY A 13 -8.39 17.13 -25.39
CA GLY A 13 -8.20 17.00 -23.95
C GLY A 13 -9.11 15.97 -23.27
N GLY A 14 -9.90 15.22 -24.05
CA GLY A 14 -10.63 14.05 -23.55
C GLY A 14 -9.71 12.83 -23.41
N ILE A 15 -10.24 11.76 -22.82
CA ILE A 15 -9.54 10.48 -22.70
C ILE A 15 -10.21 9.46 -23.61
N ASP A 16 -9.44 8.87 -24.51
CA ASP A 16 -9.85 7.71 -25.28
C ASP A 16 -9.47 6.46 -24.48
N TRP A 17 -10.46 5.78 -23.91
CA TRP A 17 -10.23 4.58 -23.09
C TRP A 17 -9.85 3.39 -23.97
N GLU A 18 -8.74 2.74 -23.63
CA GLU A 18 -8.12 1.68 -24.45
C GLU A 18 -8.15 0.31 -23.76
N ARG A 19 -8.03 0.30 -22.42
CA ARG A 19 -7.97 -0.92 -21.62
C ARG A 19 -8.71 -0.76 -20.30
N GLY A 20 -9.18 -1.89 -19.77
CA GLY A 20 -9.82 -1.94 -18.46
C GLY A 20 -9.55 -3.26 -17.76
N TRP A 21 -9.39 -3.19 -16.44
CA TRP A 21 -9.22 -4.34 -15.56
C TRP A 21 -10.24 -4.30 -14.43
N SER A 22 -10.80 -5.46 -14.13
CA SER A 22 -11.80 -5.64 -13.09
C SER A 22 -11.22 -6.45 -11.93
N PHE A 23 -11.63 -6.07 -10.72
CA PHE A 23 -11.29 -6.80 -9.50
C PHE A 23 -12.44 -7.71 -9.07
N PRO A 24 -12.19 -8.72 -8.22
CA PRO A 24 -13.24 -9.56 -7.65
C PRO A 24 -14.34 -8.74 -6.96
N PHE A 25 -15.53 -9.34 -6.81
CA PHE A 25 -16.63 -8.72 -6.09
C PHE A 25 -16.23 -8.28 -4.67
N SER A 26 -16.81 -7.17 -4.21
CA SER A 26 -16.52 -6.57 -2.89
C SER A 26 -15.09 -6.06 -2.69
N THR A 27 -14.29 -5.95 -3.76
CA THR A 27 -12.98 -5.28 -3.72
C THR A 27 -13.16 -3.76 -3.79
N THR A 28 -12.47 -3.04 -2.91
CA THR A 28 -12.31 -1.58 -2.99
C THR A 28 -10.82 -1.28 -3.07
N ILE A 29 -10.40 -0.47 -4.05
CA ILE A 29 -9.01 -0.01 -4.15
C ILE A 29 -8.75 0.96 -3.00
N GLY A 30 -7.69 0.70 -2.23
CA GLY A 30 -7.25 1.57 -1.15
C GLY A 30 -6.32 2.66 -1.66
N ASP A 31 -5.31 2.26 -2.42
CA ASP A 31 -4.29 3.14 -2.97
C ASP A 31 -3.68 2.55 -4.26
N MET A 32 -3.05 3.41 -5.05
CA MET A 32 -2.31 3.03 -6.26
C MET A 32 -1.00 3.78 -6.35
N LEU A 33 0.11 3.06 -6.53
CA LEU A 33 1.44 3.62 -6.70
C LEU A 33 2.04 3.13 -8.01
N MET A 34 2.54 4.05 -8.83
CA MET A 34 3.17 3.74 -10.11
C MET A 34 4.70 3.85 -10.01
N ASP A 35 5.40 2.82 -10.47
CA ASP A 35 6.87 2.80 -10.62
C ASP A 35 7.22 2.29 -12.03
N GLY A 36 7.70 3.21 -12.88
CA GLY A 36 7.93 2.92 -14.30
C GLY A 36 6.65 2.46 -15.02
N ALA A 37 6.67 1.24 -15.57
CA ALA A 37 5.52 0.62 -16.24
C ALA A 37 4.69 -0.30 -15.31
N THR A 38 4.94 -0.25 -14.01
CA THR A 38 4.28 -1.09 -13.02
C THR A 38 3.36 -0.24 -12.14
N ILE A 39 2.15 -0.69 -11.89
CA ILE A 39 1.24 -0.10 -10.90
C ILE A 39 0.99 -1.12 -9.79
N TYR A 40 1.32 -0.73 -8.57
CA TYR A 40 0.96 -1.43 -7.33
C TYR A 40 -0.40 -0.93 -6.87
N ILE A 41 -1.31 -1.84 -6.57
CA ILE A 41 -2.70 -1.52 -6.22
C ILE A 41 -3.05 -2.25 -4.94
N SER A 42 -3.21 -1.51 -3.84
CA SER A 42 -3.71 -2.08 -2.60
C SER A 42 -5.22 -2.14 -2.64
N THR A 43 -5.79 -3.13 -1.98
CA THR A 43 -7.24 -3.26 -1.87
C THR A 43 -7.63 -3.57 -0.45
N SER A 44 -8.81 -3.09 -0.06
CA SER A 44 -9.50 -3.69 1.08
C SER A 44 -10.12 -5.02 0.63
N ARG A 45 -9.82 -6.08 1.39
CA ARG A 45 -10.37 -7.45 1.28
C ARG A 45 -9.83 -8.32 0.15
N ASN A 46 -8.91 -7.84 -0.69
CA ASN A 46 -8.34 -8.69 -1.73
C ASN A 46 -6.82 -8.58 -1.89
N GLY A 47 -6.12 -7.94 -0.95
CA GLY A 47 -4.66 -7.91 -0.97
C GLY A 47 -4.09 -6.95 -2.02
N LEU A 48 -2.83 -7.20 -2.38
CA LEU A 48 -2.04 -6.36 -3.28
C LEU A 48 -2.11 -6.93 -4.69
N TYR A 49 -2.27 -6.04 -5.67
CA TYR A 49 -2.18 -6.35 -7.08
C TYR A 49 -1.02 -5.59 -7.71
N VAL A 50 -0.44 -6.20 -8.74
CA VAL A 50 0.59 -5.61 -9.59
C VAL A 50 0.09 -5.64 -11.02
N LEU A 51 0.04 -4.49 -11.67
CA LEU A 51 -0.30 -4.32 -13.07
C LEU A 51 0.94 -3.90 -13.85
N ASP A 52 1.36 -4.70 -14.81
CA ASP A 52 2.28 -4.28 -15.86
C ASP A 52 1.48 -3.57 -16.96
N THR A 53 1.70 -2.25 -17.13
CA THR A 53 0.96 -1.42 -18.08
C THR A 53 1.39 -1.66 -19.53
N THR A 54 2.55 -2.27 -19.76
CA THR A 54 3.04 -2.65 -21.09
C THR A 54 2.32 -3.90 -21.57
N THR A 55 2.39 -4.98 -20.77
CA THR A 55 1.77 -6.26 -21.14
C THR A 55 0.27 -6.31 -20.83
N GLY A 56 -0.21 -5.43 -19.95
CA GLY A 56 -1.58 -5.44 -19.43
C GLY A 56 -1.85 -6.56 -18.43
N THR A 57 -0.81 -7.15 -17.86
CA THR A 57 -0.92 -8.28 -16.93
C THR A 57 -1.22 -7.78 -15.53
N LEU A 58 -2.42 -8.09 -15.01
CA LEU A 58 -2.82 -7.82 -13.63
C LEU A 58 -2.70 -9.10 -12.79
N GLN A 59 -1.86 -9.08 -11.76
CA GLN A 59 -1.61 -10.24 -10.91
C GLN A 59 -1.75 -9.89 -9.43
N ARG A 60 -2.48 -10.75 -8.72
CA ARG A 60 -2.58 -10.67 -7.26
C ARG A 60 -1.32 -11.25 -6.62
N GLN A 61 -0.77 -10.54 -5.66
CA GLN A 61 0.37 -10.96 -4.87
C GLN A 61 -0.09 -11.71 -3.62
N THR A 62 0.74 -12.64 -3.14
CA THR A 62 0.48 -13.49 -1.97
C THR A 62 1.58 -13.30 -0.93
N GLY A 63 1.28 -13.59 0.35
CA GLY A 63 2.27 -13.52 1.44
C GLY A 63 2.06 -12.36 2.42
N SER A 64 1.15 -11.44 2.10
CA SER A 64 0.65 -10.49 3.10
C SER A 64 0.01 -11.26 4.26
N ILE A 65 0.15 -10.76 5.48
CA ILE A 65 -0.41 -11.42 6.67
C ILE A 65 -1.94 -11.38 6.71
N HIS A 66 -2.56 -10.46 5.98
CA HIS A 66 -3.98 -10.46 5.65
C HIS A 66 -4.26 -9.60 4.40
N ASP A 67 -5.51 -9.61 3.93
CA ASP A 67 -5.89 -9.05 2.63
C ASP A 67 -6.55 -7.65 2.72
N SER A 68 -6.56 -7.02 3.89
CA SER A 68 -7.10 -5.67 4.07
C SER A 68 -5.99 -4.64 4.07
N LEU A 69 -5.65 -4.17 2.87
CA LEU A 69 -4.51 -3.27 2.64
C LEU A 69 -4.97 -1.84 2.39
N GLY A 70 -4.15 -0.89 2.83
CA GLY A 70 -4.38 0.54 2.77
C GLY A 70 -3.30 1.25 1.96
N GLY A 71 -2.74 2.33 2.52
CA GLY A 71 -1.75 3.15 1.84
C GLY A 71 -0.53 2.37 1.35
N LEU A 72 0.04 2.87 0.25
CA LEU A 72 1.26 2.35 -0.38
C LEU A 72 2.29 3.46 -0.46
N ASP A 73 3.54 3.14 -0.15
CA ASP A 73 4.63 4.08 -0.42
C ASP A 73 5.94 3.34 -0.72
N MET A 74 6.77 3.91 -1.59
CA MET A 74 7.98 3.29 -2.10
C MET A 74 9.22 3.84 -1.38
N HIS A 75 10.03 2.94 -0.82
CA HIS A 75 11.36 3.26 -0.32
C HIS A 75 12.42 2.73 -1.28
N GLN A 76 13.34 3.59 -1.70
CA GLN A 76 14.50 3.19 -2.50
C GLN A 76 15.78 3.52 -1.75
N ALA A 77 16.53 2.49 -1.36
CA ALA A 77 17.79 2.64 -0.67
C ALA A 77 18.83 1.64 -1.22
N ASN A 78 20.03 2.13 -1.50
CA ASN A 78 21.15 1.31 -1.99
C ASN A 78 20.80 0.45 -3.23
N GLY A 79 19.94 0.96 -4.11
CA GLY A 79 19.49 0.26 -5.32
C GLY A 79 18.41 -0.81 -5.08
N VAL A 80 17.86 -0.90 -3.87
CA VAL A 80 16.76 -1.81 -3.52
C VAL A 80 15.46 -1.00 -3.40
N SER A 81 14.44 -1.41 -4.16
CA SER A 81 13.07 -0.89 -4.04
C SER A 81 12.27 -1.76 -3.09
N THR A 82 11.76 -1.16 -2.02
CA THR A 82 10.85 -1.78 -1.06
C THR A 82 9.55 -1.01 -1.04
N LEU A 83 8.45 -1.68 -1.36
CA LEU A 83 7.11 -1.12 -1.20
C LEU A 83 6.66 -1.36 0.25
N TYR A 84 6.34 -0.31 0.98
CA TYR A 84 5.67 -0.43 2.27
C TYR A 84 4.16 -0.39 2.07
N VAL A 85 3.51 -1.38 2.68
CA VAL A 85 2.09 -1.64 2.53
C VAL A 85 1.42 -1.47 3.89
N GLY A 86 0.46 -0.55 3.96
CA GLY A 86 -0.36 -0.38 5.14
C GLY A 86 -1.32 -1.53 5.33
N LEU A 87 -1.39 -2.05 6.55
CA LEU A 87 -2.33 -3.08 6.96
C LEU A 87 -3.47 -2.40 7.73
N LEU A 88 -4.69 -2.54 7.24
CA LEU A 88 -5.86 -1.91 7.83
C LEU A 88 -6.39 -2.76 9.01
N GLY A 89 -6.64 -2.08 10.13
CA GLY A 89 -7.36 -2.64 11.26
C GLY A 89 -8.84 -2.85 10.93
N THR A 90 -9.37 -4.02 11.26
CA THR A 90 -10.80 -4.30 11.19
C THR A 90 -11.19 -5.13 12.42
N PHE A 91 -12.47 -5.48 12.56
CA PHE A 91 -12.91 -6.42 13.59
C PHE A 91 -12.22 -7.81 13.52
N SER A 92 -11.57 -8.14 12.39
CA SER A 92 -10.91 -9.43 12.15
C SER A 92 -9.44 -9.34 11.72
N THR A 93 -8.87 -8.13 11.59
CA THR A 93 -7.48 -7.92 11.15
C THR A 93 -6.78 -6.89 12.02
N ALA A 94 -5.51 -7.13 12.31
CA ALA A 94 -4.67 -6.18 13.02
C ALA A 94 -4.13 -5.11 12.06
N ALA A 95 -4.14 -3.84 12.51
CA ALA A 95 -3.45 -2.75 11.85
C ALA A 95 -1.92 -2.86 11.98
N GLY A 96 -1.21 -2.31 11.00
CA GLY A 96 0.25 -2.39 10.97
C GLY A 96 0.85 -1.97 9.63
N VAL A 97 2.09 -2.38 9.41
CA VAL A 97 2.81 -2.20 8.14
C VAL A 97 3.51 -3.50 7.75
N GLN A 98 3.62 -3.76 6.45
CA GLN A 98 4.40 -4.87 5.93
C GLN A 98 5.21 -4.40 4.72
N SER A 99 6.46 -4.86 4.61
CA SER A 99 7.28 -4.61 3.42
C SER A 99 6.96 -5.62 2.32
N TYR A 100 7.14 -5.18 1.08
CA TYR A 100 7.09 -5.99 -0.12
C TYR A 100 8.33 -5.68 -0.95
N ASP A 101 9.18 -6.68 -1.13
CA ASP A 101 10.39 -6.59 -1.95
C ASP A 101 9.99 -6.63 -3.42
N VAL A 102 10.26 -5.54 -4.14
CA VAL A 102 9.83 -5.35 -5.53
C VAL A 102 10.56 -6.29 -6.49
N ALA A 103 11.83 -6.58 -6.22
CA ALA A 103 12.66 -7.39 -7.11
C ALA A 103 12.27 -8.88 -7.06
N THR A 104 11.97 -9.38 -5.86
CA THR A 104 11.60 -10.78 -5.61
C THR A 104 10.09 -11.02 -5.61
N GLN A 105 9.31 -9.94 -5.58
CA GLN A 105 7.85 -9.96 -5.48
C GLN A 105 7.35 -10.68 -4.22
N GLN A 106 8.07 -10.55 -3.11
CA GLN A 106 7.75 -11.24 -1.85
C GLN A 106 7.43 -10.25 -0.74
N PHE A 107 6.43 -10.59 0.07
CA PHE A 107 6.19 -9.90 1.33
C PHE A 107 7.24 -10.30 2.38
N GLY A 108 7.72 -9.30 3.13
CA GLY A 108 8.52 -9.50 4.34
C GLY A 108 7.65 -9.78 5.57
N SER A 109 8.23 -9.70 6.77
CA SER A 109 7.47 -9.85 8.01
C SER A 109 6.57 -8.64 8.28
N GLY A 110 5.31 -8.90 8.66
CA GLY A 110 4.36 -7.86 9.06
C GLY A 110 4.61 -7.37 10.49
N GLN A 111 4.41 -6.07 10.70
CA GLN A 111 4.68 -5.35 11.93
C GLN A 111 3.37 -4.80 12.47
N LEU A 112 2.79 -5.50 13.44
CA LEU A 112 1.42 -5.28 13.93
C LEU A 112 1.39 -4.47 15.23
N LEU A 113 0.37 -3.60 15.32
CA LEU A 113 -0.31 -2.94 16.46
C LEU A 113 0.38 -2.58 17.80
N SER A 114 1.53 -3.12 18.21
CA SER A 114 2.09 -2.75 19.54
C SER A 114 2.58 -1.30 19.62
N GLY A 115 2.81 -0.62 18.49
CA GLY A 115 3.28 0.77 18.45
C GLY A 115 2.35 1.77 17.75
N LEU A 116 1.13 1.38 17.36
CA LEU A 116 0.19 2.29 16.71
C LEU A 116 -0.78 2.92 17.72
N PRO A 117 -1.01 4.26 17.68
CA PRO A 117 -1.98 4.92 18.57
C PRO A 117 -3.45 4.53 18.35
N SER A 118 -3.80 4.04 17.16
CA SER A 118 -5.13 3.50 16.81
C SER A 118 -4.99 2.53 15.64
N ASP A 119 -5.92 1.58 15.54
CA ASP A 119 -6.06 0.68 14.39
C ASP A 119 -6.81 1.32 13.20
N ASN A 120 -7.40 2.50 13.41
CA ASN A 120 -8.03 3.30 12.38
C ASN A 120 -6.99 4.15 11.65
N ILE A 121 -6.48 3.60 10.54
CA ILE A 121 -5.49 4.21 9.68
C ILE A 121 -6.12 5.29 8.78
N GLN A 122 -5.48 6.45 8.72
CA GLN A 122 -5.88 7.62 7.92
C GLN A 122 -4.87 7.98 6.82
N GLY A 123 -3.60 7.60 6.98
CA GLY A 123 -2.57 7.93 6.01
C GLY A 123 -1.26 7.19 6.26
N PHE A 124 -0.44 7.16 5.22
CA PHE A 124 0.86 6.51 5.20
C PHE A 124 1.87 7.43 4.52
N ALA A 125 3.09 7.47 5.05
CA ALA A 125 4.22 8.15 4.42
C ALA A 125 5.53 7.45 4.78
N VAL A 126 6.45 7.40 3.84
CA VAL A 126 7.76 6.80 4.01
C VAL A 126 8.84 7.87 3.94
N SER A 127 9.84 7.71 4.79
CA SER A 127 11.07 8.50 4.82
C SER A 127 12.28 7.59 4.67
N ASN A 128 13.49 8.13 4.79
CA ASN A 128 14.73 7.36 4.64
C ASN A 128 14.92 6.27 5.71
N ASP A 129 14.29 6.42 6.88
CA ASP A 129 14.50 5.55 8.03
C ASP A 129 13.21 5.11 8.74
N HIS A 130 12.08 5.77 8.46
CA HIS A 130 10.79 5.45 9.08
C HIS A 130 9.63 5.34 8.11
N VAL A 131 8.68 4.46 8.45
CA VAL A 131 7.30 4.55 7.97
C VAL A 131 6.48 5.29 9.02
N TYR A 132 5.80 6.35 8.59
CA TYR A 132 4.84 7.09 9.40
C TYR A 132 3.44 6.60 9.05
N VAL A 133 2.69 6.27 10.10
CA VAL A 133 1.32 5.79 9.98
C VAL A 133 0.41 6.76 10.71
N ALA A 134 -0.29 7.59 9.97
CA ALA A 134 -1.29 8.48 10.53
C ALA A 134 -2.52 7.66 10.92
N THR A 135 -2.93 7.76 12.17
CA THR A 135 -4.08 7.07 12.75
C THR A 135 -5.05 8.09 13.33
N GLN A 136 -6.26 7.66 13.66
CA GLN A 136 -7.26 8.53 14.31
C GLN A 136 -6.75 9.18 15.62
N ASN A 137 -5.82 8.54 16.33
CA ASN A 137 -5.34 9.00 17.65
C ASN A 137 -3.83 9.35 17.66
N GLY A 138 -3.30 9.80 16.53
CA GLY A 138 -1.91 10.23 16.41
C GLY A 138 -1.12 9.47 15.35
N ILE A 139 0.20 9.62 15.34
CA ILE A 139 1.07 9.12 14.26
C ILE A 139 2.06 8.10 14.82
N GLY A 140 1.94 6.84 14.39
CA GLY A 140 2.91 5.78 14.68
C GLY A 140 4.16 5.92 13.83
N ARG A 141 5.30 5.46 14.35
CA ARG A 141 6.62 5.55 13.70
C ARG A 141 7.28 4.19 13.69
N TRP A 142 7.32 3.53 12.54
CA TRP A 142 8.04 2.28 12.37
C TRP A 142 9.48 2.57 11.94
N ASN A 143 10.46 2.18 12.74
CA ASN A 143 11.88 2.34 12.45
C ASN A 143 12.38 1.16 11.60
N MET A 144 12.73 1.45 10.35
CA MET A 144 13.10 0.43 9.36
C MET A 144 14.43 -0.26 9.69
N SER A 145 15.35 0.46 10.34
CA SER A 145 16.69 -0.05 10.65
C SER A 145 16.70 -0.86 11.95
N ALA A 146 15.98 -0.38 12.97
CA ALA A 146 15.81 -1.11 14.22
C ALA A 146 14.85 -2.29 14.09
N ASN A 147 14.00 -2.28 13.05
CA ASN A 147 12.89 -3.21 12.89
C ASN A 147 12.04 -3.22 14.17
N ASP A 148 11.69 -2.04 14.65
CA ASP A 148 10.86 -1.83 15.85
C ASP A 148 10.06 -0.51 15.73
N TRP A 149 9.03 -0.37 16.55
CA TRP A 149 8.29 0.88 16.67
C TRP A 149 9.04 1.86 17.58
N ASP A 150 9.25 3.07 17.07
CA ASP A 150 9.62 4.21 17.90
C ASP A 150 8.40 4.70 18.70
N ASN A 151 8.64 5.52 19.73
CA ASN A 151 7.55 6.26 20.36
C ASN A 151 6.74 7.03 19.28
N PRO A 152 5.39 7.02 19.37
CA PRO A 152 4.55 7.77 18.44
C PRO A 152 4.95 9.24 18.37
N LEU A 153 4.85 9.84 17.18
CA LEU A 153 5.15 11.26 16.98
C LEU A 153 4.17 12.14 17.76
N THR A 154 2.90 11.73 17.79
CA THR A 154 1.82 12.34 18.56
C THR A 154 0.88 11.23 19.05
N THR A 155 0.18 11.48 20.16
CA THR A 155 -0.89 10.61 20.70
C THR A 155 -2.22 11.36 20.86
N ALA A 156 -2.35 12.51 20.21
CA ALA A 156 -3.55 13.35 20.20
C ALA A 156 -4.12 13.40 18.78
N ASP A 157 -5.42 13.66 18.66
CA ASP A 157 -6.03 14.12 17.41
C ASP A 157 -5.40 15.46 17.02
N GLY A 158 -5.01 15.60 15.76
CA GLY A 158 -4.52 16.87 15.21
C GLY A 158 -5.60 17.93 15.18
#